data_AF-A0A832QZB9-F1
#
_entry.id   AF-A0A832QZB9-F1
#
_cell.length_a   1.000
_cell.length_b   1.000
_cell.length_c   1.000
_cell.angle_alpha   90.00
_cell.angle_beta   90.00
_cell.angle_gamma   90.00
#
_symmetry.space_group_name_H-M   'P 1'
#
loop_
_entity.id
_entity.type
_entity.pdbx_description
1 polymer ?
#
loop_
_entity_poly.entity_id
_entity_poly.type
_entity_poly.pdbx_seq_one_letter_code
_entity_poly.pdbx_strand_id
1 'polypeptide(L)'
;KSAVEKCAAPEPADAEPAAGEEASEKLDPLVMLVSFLLSFSSRTATRERLHIFTTNYDRLIEYGADLAGLHMLDRFVGCLEPIFRSSRLDIDMHYNPPGIRGEPRYLEGVVRLTKLHGSLDWVYRNGFVRRVGLPFGPQDDHPEINDQPSDSVMIYPNSAKDRETSEYPYVELFRDYAAAICRPNSVLVTYGYGFGDEHINRTIADMLTIPSTHLVIISFGDEGGRISSFCKHVGRKAQISLLIGPHFGNMPTLVENYLPKPAIDRITIRQTELLRNRGWEPSSHKDEEDEA
;
A
#
# COMPACT_ATOMS: atom_id res chain seq x y z
N LYS A 1 -46.53 40.58 -32.80
CA LYS A 1 -46.42 39.71 -34.01
C LYS A 1 -45.50 40.41 -35.00
N SER A 2 -44.39 39.75 -35.34
CA SER A 2 -43.53 39.90 -36.53
C SER A 2 -43.11 41.29 -37.02
N ALA A 3 -41.80 41.51 -37.07
CA ALA A 3 -41.14 42.10 -38.23
C ALA A 3 -39.79 41.40 -38.42
N VAL A 4 -39.54 40.98 -39.66
CA VAL A 4 -38.33 40.34 -40.16
C VAL A 4 -37.49 41.43 -40.81
N GLU A 5 -36.19 41.51 -40.53
CA GLU A 5 -35.21 41.93 -41.55
C GLU A 5 -33.83 41.33 -41.28
N LYS A 6 -33.22 40.86 -42.38
CA LYS A 6 -31.93 40.18 -42.47
C LYS A 6 -30.79 41.19 -42.54
N CYS A 7 -29.68 40.91 -41.86
CA CYS A 7 -28.33 41.27 -42.30
C CYS A 7 -27.40 40.08 -42.02
N ALA A 8 -26.55 39.75 -42.98
CA ALA A 8 -25.67 38.59 -42.98
C ALA A 8 -24.18 38.96 -42.86
N ALA A 9 -23.42 37.96 -42.39
CA ALA A 9 -21.96 37.73 -42.38
C ALA A 9 -21.10 38.41 -41.28
N PRO A 10 -19.95 37.83 -40.87
CA PRO A 10 -19.32 36.57 -41.31
C PRO A 10 -19.02 35.56 -40.16
N GLU A 11 -18.72 34.31 -40.54
CA GLU A 11 -18.16 33.28 -39.66
C GLU A 11 -16.78 33.69 -39.10
N PRO A 12 -16.45 33.42 -37.82
CA PRO A 12 -15.08 33.40 -37.37
C PRO A 12 -14.50 31.99 -37.52
N ALA A 13 -13.39 31.97 -38.24
CA ALA A 13 -12.51 30.83 -38.50
C ALA A 13 -12.06 30.10 -37.23
N ASP A 14 -11.91 28.79 -37.37
CA ASP A 14 -10.92 27.91 -36.74
C ASP A 14 -10.25 28.46 -35.47
N ALA A 15 -10.90 28.26 -34.33
CA ALA A 15 -10.25 28.26 -33.04
C ALA A 15 -9.88 26.81 -32.69
N GLU A 16 -8.64 26.44 -32.99
CA GLU A 16 -8.00 25.24 -32.42
C GLU A 16 -8.17 25.26 -30.89
N PRO A 17 -8.54 24.14 -30.24
CA PRO A 17 -8.46 24.07 -28.80
C PRO A 17 -6.98 24.05 -28.42
N ALA A 18 -6.51 25.16 -27.84
CA ALA A 18 -5.21 25.21 -27.18
C ALA A 18 -5.17 24.11 -26.10
N ALA A 19 -4.45 23.04 -26.42
CA ALA A 19 -4.09 21.99 -25.49
C ALA A 19 -3.08 22.54 -24.49
N GLY A 20 -3.58 23.25 -23.48
CA GLY A 20 -2.89 23.47 -22.23
C GLY A 20 -3.22 22.33 -21.28
N GLU A 21 -2.69 21.13 -21.56
CA GLU A 21 -2.44 20.19 -20.47
C GLU A 21 -1.31 20.81 -19.64
N GLU A 22 -1.68 21.50 -18.55
CA GLU A 22 -0.74 21.73 -17.46
C GLU A 22 -0.22 20.36 -17.04
N ALA A 23 1.01 20.06 -17.48
CA ALA A 23 1.76 18.92 -16.99
C ALA A 23 1.99 19.16 -15.49
N SER A 24 1.03 18.72 -14.68
CA SER A 24 1.24 18.45 -13.26
C SER A 24 2.56 17.70 -13.19
N GLU A 25 3.55 18.30 -12.53
CA GLU A 25 4.82 17.66 -12.20
C GLU A 25 4.48 16.38 -11.44
N LYS A 26 4.32 15.28 -12.17
CA LYS A 26 3.99 13.98 -11.59
C LYS A 26 5.16 13.63 -10.69
N LEU A 27 4.93 13.70 -9.38
CA LEU A 27 5.87 13.19 -8.39
C LEU A 27 6.33 11.79 -8.81
N ASP A 28 7.63 11.55 -8.68
CA ASP A 28 8.25 10.25 -8.92
C ASP A 28 7.40 9.14 -8.24
N PRO A 29 6.96 8.09 -8.96
CA PRO A 29 6.19 6.98 -8.39
C PRO A 29 6.76 6.42 -7.08
N LEU A 30 8.09 6.43 -6.91
CA LEU A 30 8.73 6.01 -5.66
C LEU A 30 8.49 7.00 -4.51
N VAL A 31 8.57 8.30 -4.78
CA VAL A 31 8.22 9.36 -3.81
C VAL A 31 6.76 9.25 -3.40
N MET A 32 5.89 8.93 -4.35
CA MET A 32 4.46 8.72 -4.10
C MET A 32 4.20 7.53 -3.19
N LEU A 33 4.85 6.40 -3.47
CA LEU A 33 4.75 5.19 -2.64
C LEU A 33 5.27 5.43 -1.22
N VAL A 34 6.43 6.07 -1.09
CA VAL A 34 7.02 6.42 0.22
C VAL A 34 6.08 7.33 1.00
N SER A 35 5.58 8.39 0.36
CA SER A 35 4.65 9.34 0.98
C SER A 35 3.37 8.65 1.45
N PHE A 36 2.80 7.78 0.60
CA PHE A 36 1.62 6.98 0.95
C PHE A 36 1.86 6.11 2.19
N LEU A 37 2.96 5.35 2.23
CA LEU A 37 3.29 4.49 3.37
C LEU A 37 3.47 5.31 4.66
N LEU A 38 4.15 6.46 4.56
CA LEU A 38 4.43 7.34 5.70
C LEU A 38 3.16 7.96 6.29
N SER A 39 2.17 8.31 5.46
CA SER A 39 0.88 8.83 5.95
C SER A 39 0.17 7.86 6.90
N PHE A 40 0.34 6.55 6.72
CA PHE A 40 -0.26 5.54 7.61
C PHE A 40 0.68 5.07 8.73
N SER A 41 2.00 5.07 8.50
CA SER A 41 2.98 4.59 9.47
C SER A 41 3.32 5.61 10.57
N SER A 42 3.07 6.90 10.32
CA SER A 42 3.32 8.00 11.26
C SER A 42 2.31 8.00 12.41
N ARG A 43 2.49 7.10 13.38
CA ARG A 43 1.60 6.90 14.53
C ARG A 43 2.32 7.29 15.82
N THR A 44 1.58 7.88 16.76
CA THR A 44 2.14 8.24 18.08
C THR A 44 2.54 6.98 18.85
N ALA A 45 3.62 7.05 19.64
CA ALA A 45 4.17 5.92 20.38
C ALA A 45 3.19 5.21 21.34
N THR A 46 2.11 5.88 21.75
CA THR A 46 1.04 5.33 22.62
C THR A 46 -0.02 4.54 21.87
N ARG A 47 -0.06 4.66 20.53
CA ARG A 47 -1.00 3.92 19.68
C ARG A 47 -0.32 2.66 19.19
N GLU A 48 -1.11 1.62 18.97
CA GLU A 48 -0.59 0.43 18.32
C GLU A 48 -0.04 0.72 16.93
N ARG A 49 0.95 -0.08 16.53
CA ARG A 49 1.60 -0.03 15.22
C ARG A 49 0.61 -0.28 14.09
N LEU A 50 0.91 0.30 12.93
CA LEU A 50 0.21 -0.04 11.68
C LEU A 50 0.44 -1.53 11.38
N HIS A 51 -0.63 -2.22 10.96
CA HIS A 51 -0.54 -3.57 10.44
C HIS A 51 -1.07 -3.58 9.00
N ILE A 52 -0.16 -3.83 8.06
CA ILE A 52 -0.44 -3.90 6.63
C ILE A 52 -0.74 -5.35 6.28
N PHE A 53 -1.90 -5.57 5.68
CA PHE A 53 -2.27 -6.84 5.06
C PHE A 53 -2.30 -6.63 3.55
N THR A 54 -1.65 -7.50 2.80
CA THR A 54 -1.69 -7.45 1.34
C THR A 54 -2.00 -8.82 0.75
N THR A 55 -2.78 -8.78 -0.33
CA THR A 55 -3.08 -9.93 -1.19
C THR A 55 -2.10 -10.02 -2.36
N ASN A 56 -1.22 -9.02 -2.53
CA ASN A 56 -0.27 -8.96 -3.62
C ASN A 56 0.99 -9.78 -3.31
N TYR A 57 1.52 -10.42 -4.34
CA TYR A 57 2.77 -11.21 -4.27
C TYR A 57 4.01 -10.34 -4.45
N ASP A 58 3.87 -9.19 -5.12
CA ASP A 58 4.95 -8.24 -5.35
C ASP A 58 5.54 -7.70 -4.05
N ARG A 59 6.72 -7.09 -4.15
CA ARG A 59 7.48 -6.57 -2.99
C ARG A 59 7.55 -5.05 -2.95
N LEU A 60 6.58 -4.36 -3.56
CA LEU A 60 6.57 -2.89 -3.61
C LEU A 60 6.44 -2.29 -2.22
N ILE A 61 5.64 -2.90 -1.33
CA ILE A 61 5.47 -2.40 0.04
C ILE A 61 6.78 -2.52 0.82
N GLU A 62 7.48 -3.64 0.73
CA GLU A 62 8.80 -3.82 1.36
C GLU A 62 9.83 -2.83 0.81
N TYR A 63 9.91 -2.71 -0.51
CA TYR A 63 10.82 -1.78 -1.16
C TYR A 63 10.55 -0.32 -0.75
N GLY A 64 9.28 0.09 -0.76
CA GLY A 64 8.87 1.42 -0.29
C GLY A 64 9.14 1.63 1.20
N ALA A 65 9.00 0.61 2.04
CA ALA A 65 9.33 0.66 3.45
C ALA A 65 10.83 0.85 3.68
N ASP A 66 11.68 0.14 2.93
CA ASP A 66 13.13 0.29 2.98
C ASP A 66 13.59 1.69 2.52
N LEU A 67 12.95 2.25 1.48
CA LEU A 67 13.18 3.62 1.04
C LEU A 67 12.74 4.65 2.08
N ALA A 68 11.58 4.43 2.72
CA ALA A 68 11.06 5.26 3.81
C ALA A 68 11.83 5.09 5.13
N GLY A 69 12.71 4.08 5.22
CA GLY A 69 13.44 3.74 6.43
C GLY A 69 12.57 3.14 7.53
N LEU A 70 11.42 2.55 7.19
CA LEU A 70 10.51 1.86 8.09
C LEU A 70 11.04 0.47 8.45
N HIS A 71 10.88 0.10 9.72
CA HIS A 71 11.18 -1.24 10.21
C HIS A 71 9.96 -2.13 10.03
N MET A 72 10.07 -3.08 9.10
CA MET A 72 9.04 -4.07 8.84
C MET A 72 9.16 -5.23 9.84
N LEU A 73 8.07 -5.52 10.54
CA LEU A 73 7.91 -6.70 11.36
C LEU A 73 6.99 -7.69 10.65
N ASP A 74 7.54 -8.82 10.24
CA ASP A 74 6.78 -9.95 9.71
C ASP A 74 7.09 -11.20 10.55
N ARG A 75 6.66 -12.39 10.07
CA ARG A 75 6.91 -13.67 10.75
C ARG A 75 8.27 -14.29 10.43
N PHE A 76 9.14 -13.62 9.68
CA PHE A 76 10.49 -14.10 9.36
C PHE A 76 11.51 -13.60 10.38
N VAL A 77 12.55 -14.39 10.60
CA VAL A 77 13.67 -14.03 11.48
C VAL A 77 14.89 -13.74 10.61
N GLY A 78 15.39 -12.50 10.67
CA GLY A 78 16.56 -12.02 9.90
C GLY A 78 16.26 -10.77 9.07
N CYS A 79 17.30 -10.15 8.53
CA CYS A 79 17.20 -8.99 7.62
C CYS A 79 17.93 -9.34 6.32
N LEU A 80 17.25 -9.23 5.17
CA LEU A 80 17.81 -9.64 3.87
C LEU A 80 18.87 -8.66 3.34
N GLU A 81 18.62 -7.35 3.42
CA GLU A 81 19.54 -6.32 2.91
C GLU A 81 19.55 -5.10 3.84
N PRO A 82 20.15 -5.21 5.04
CA PRO A 82 20.18 -4.10 5.97
C PRO A 82 21.11 -2.99 5.47
N ILE A 83 20.61 -1.76 5.46
CA ILE A 83 21.39 -0.58 5.11
C ILE A 83 22.04 -0.02 6.38
N PHE A 84 23.35 0.20 6.32
CA PHE A 84 24.08 0.86 7.40
C PHE A 84 23.60 2.30 7.58
N ARG A 85 23.19 2.67 8.81
CA ARG A 85 22.86 4.05 9.18
C ARG A 85 23.91 4.60 10.14
N SER A 86 24.45 5.78 9.83
CA SER A 86 25.39 6.50 10.70
C SER A 86 24.71 7.15 11.92
N SER A 87 23.38 7.31 11.88
CA SER A 87 22.60 7.80 13.02
C SER A 87 22.64 6.77 14.15
N ARG A 88 23.27 7.11 15.27
CA ARG A 88 23.18 6.34 16.51
C ARG A 88 21.79 6.49 17.11
N LEU A 89 21.00 5.43 17.05
CA LEU A 89 19.76 5.25 17.79
C LEU A 89 20.00 4.09 18.76
N ASP A 90 19.83 4.34 20.06
CA ASP A 90 19.93 3.29 21.10
C ASP A 90 18.62 2.49 21.12
N ILE A 91 18.46 1.59 20.16
CA ILE A 91 17.30 0.71 20.03
C ILE A 91 17.66 -0.65 20.63
N ASP A 92 16.80 -1.15 21.50
CA ASP A 92 16.90 -2.50 22.08
C ASP A 92 15.60 -3.29 21.87
N MET A 93 15.67 -4.62 21.91
CA MET A 93 14.53 -5.51 21.77
C MET A 93 13.87 -5.76 23.13
N HIS A 94 12.62 -5.32 23.28
CA HIS A 94 11.83 -5.60 24.49
C HIS A 94 10.73 -6.62 24.21
N TYR A 95 10.67 -7.68 25.03
CA TYR A 95 9.58 -8.64 25.00
C TYR A 95 8.36 -8.07 25.75
N ASN A 96 7.25 -7.91 25.04
CA ASN A 96 5.97 -7.48 25.61
C ASN A 96 5.05 -8.69 25.82
N PRO A 97 5.04 -9.32 27.02
CA PRO A 97 4.11 -10.40 27.31
C PRO A 97 2.65 -9.88 27.37
N PRO A 98 1.65 -10.73 27.09
CA PRO A 98 0.25 -10.39 27.27
C PRO A 98 -0.03 -9.95 28.72
N GLY A 99 -0.74 -8.83 28.90
CA GLY A 99 -1.18 -8.37 30.23
C GLY A 99 -0.18 -7.49 31.00
N ILE A 100 0.83 -6.92 30.32
CA ILE A 100 1.77 -5.99 30.96
C ILE A 100 1.03 -4.77 31.54
N ARG A 101 1.45 -4.32 32.73
CA ARG A 101 0.96 -3.08 33.36
C ARG A 101 1.81 -1.90 32.90
N GLY A 102 1.18 -0.92 32.26
CA GLY A 102 1.82 0.29 31.74
C GLY A 102 1.51 0.47 30.25
N GLU A 103 1.50 1.72 29.78
CA GLU A 103 1.31 2.00 28.36
C GLU A 103 2.61 1.68 27.61
N PRO A 104 2.61 0.71 26.68
CA PRO A 104 3.79 0.44 25.86
C PRO A 104 4.10 1.68 25.02
N ARG A 105 5.37 2.09 25.01
CA ARG A 105 5.88 3.09 24.06
C ARG A 105 6.47 2.36 22.86
N TYR A 106 5.70 2.29 21.79
CA TYR A 106 6.17 1.71 20.55
C TYR A 106 7.16 2.64 19.86
N LEU A 107 8.28 2.08 19.38
CA LEU A 107 9.20 2.78 18.49
C LEU A 107 8.47 3.24 17.23
N GLU A 108 8.67 4.52 16.88
CA GLU A 108 8.13 5.12 15.66
C GLU A 108 8.78 4.49 14.41
N GLY A 109 8.06 4.50 13.28
CA GLY A 109 8.57 3.92 12.04
C GLY A 109 8.65 2.40 12.05
N VAL A 110 7.97 1.71 12.97
CA VAL A 110 7.85 0.25 12.97
C VAL A 110 6.44 -0.15 12.55
N VAL A 111 6.32 -0.97 11.51
CA VAL A 111 5.03 -1.45 10.98
C VAL A 111 5.03 -2.97 10.87
N ARG A 112 3.86 -3.59 10.95
CA ARG A 112 3.69 -5.03 10.72
C ARG A 112 3.27 -5.28 9.28
N LEU A 113 3.79 -6.33 8.65
CA LEU A 113 3.38 -6.77 7.31
C LEU A 113 2.95 -8.24 7.33
N THR A 114 1.84 -8.52 6.67
CA THR A 114 1.32 -9.87 6.46
C THR A 114 0.85 -10.04 5.02
N LYS A 115 1.49 -10.95 4.28
CA LYS A 115 1.13 -11.30 2.91
C LYS A 115 0.19 -12.49 2.89
N LEU A 116 -1.10 -12.24 2.72
CA LEU A 116 -2.15 -13.26 2.86
C LEU A 116 -2.10 -14.35 1.78
N HIS A 117 -1.56 -14.03 0.61
CA HIS A 117 -1.42 -14.97 -0.52
C HIS A 117 0.03 -15.37 -0.80
N GLY A 118 0.95 -15.07 0.11
CA GLY A 118 2.38 -15.34 -0.08
C GLY A 118 3.11 -14.23 -0.84
N SER A 119 4.31 -14.54 -1.29
CA SER A 119 5.23 -13.58 -1.90
C SER A 119 6.04 -14.25 -3.00
N LEU A 120 6.48 -13.47 -3.98
CA LEU A 120 7.36 -13.96 -5.04
C LEU A 120 8.69 -14.52 -4.53
N ASP A 121 9.14 -14.08 -3.36
CA ASP A 121 10.39 -14.53 -2.72
C ASP A 121 10.18 -15.58 -1.63
N TRP A 122 8.99 -16.19 -1.53
CA TRP A 122 8.75 -17.28 -0.58
C TRP A 122 8.91 -18.65 -1.25
N VAL A 123 9.69 -19.51 -0.60
CA VAL A 123 9.90 -20.91 -1.01
C VAL A 123 9.66 -21.86 0.15
N TYR A 124 9.15 -23.06 -0.15
CA TYR A 124 9.01 -24.14 0.83
C TYR A 124 10.16 -25.13 0.67
N ARG A 125 11.11 -25.11 1.61
CA ARG A 125 12.27 -26.01 1.58
C ARG A 125 12.54 -26.60 2.95
N ASN A 126 12.79 -27.91 2.98
CA ASN A 126 13.09 -28.67 4.20
C ASN A 126 12.00 -28.56 5.29
N GLY A 127 10.73 -28.48 4.90
CA GLY A 127 9.61 -28.37 5.83
C GLY A 127 9.35 -26.95 6.36
N PHE A 128 10.11 -25.94 5.91
CA PHE A 128 9.98 -24.56 6.34
C PHE A 128 9.69 -23.63 5.17
N VAL A 129 8.86 -22.62 5.43
CA VAL A 129 8.72 -21.46 4.54
C VAL A 129 9.92 -20.55 4.75
N ARG A 130 10.62 -20.21 3.67
CA ARG A 130 11.82 -19.39 3.67
C ARG A 130 11.66 -18.23 2.71
N ARG A 131 12.35 -17.13 3.00
CA ARG A 131 12.50 -16.03 2.06
C ARG A 131 13.83 -16.18 1.32
N VAL A 132 13.81 -16.14 0.01
CA VAL A 132 15.02 -16.14 -0.81
C VAL A 132 15.57 -14.73 -0.97
N GLY A 133 16.88 -14.61 -1.13
CA GLY A 133 17.59 -13.33 -1.32
C GLY A 133 17.42 -12.77 -2.73
N LEU A 134 16.20 -12.66 -3.22
CA LEU A 134 15.93 -12.03 -4.51
C LEU A 134 16.08 -10.51 -4.38
N PRO A 135 16.89 -9.82 -5.20
CA PRO A 135 16.87 -8.36 -5.28
C PRO A 135 15.57 -7.87 -5.94
N PHE A 136 15.26 -6.57 -5.82
CA PHE A 136 14.12 -5.99 -6.54
C PHE A 136 14.46 -5.86 -8.03
N GLY A 137 13.63 -6.44 -8.91
CA GLY A 137 13.91 -6.51 -10.35
C GLY A 137 15.11 -7.41 -10.70
N PRO A 138 15.12 -8.69 -10.28
CA PRO A 138 16.20 -9.60 -10.62
C PRO A 138 16.23 -9.85 -12.14
N GLN A 139 17.40 -10.14 -12.71
CA GLN A 139 17.48 -10.66 -14.08
C GLN A 139 16.90 -12.07 -14.13
N ASP A 140 16.38 -12.48 -15.29
CA ASP A 140 15.68 -13.76 -15.47
C ASP A 140 16.55 -14.99 -15.14
N ASP A 141 17.87 -14.85 -15.17
CA ASP A 141 18.85 -15.90 -14.85
C ASP A 141 19.30 -15.90 -13.38
N HIS A 142 18.70 -15.08 -12.52
CA HIS A 142 19.10 -14.97 -11.12
C HIS A 142 18.90 -16.31 -10.39
N PRO A 143 19.91 -16.82 -9.66
CA PRO A 143 19.91 -18.20 -9.13
C PRO A 143 18.82 -18.49 -8.09
N GLU A 144 18.31 -17.46 -7.43
CA GLU A 144 17.22 -17.56 -6.46
C GLU A 144 15.82 -17.48 -7.10
N ILE A 145 15.71 -17.26 -8.42
CA ILE A 145 14.43 -17.38 -9.12
C ILE A 145 14.04 -18.85 -9.10
N ASN A 146 12.84 -19.10 -8.59
CA ASN A 146 12.36 -20.46 -8.45
C ASN A 146 11.72 -20.94 -9.75
N ASP A 147 12.46 -21.74 -10.52
CA ASP A 147 11.97 -22.38 -11.74
C ASP A 147 11.02 -23.55 -11.48
N GLN A 148 10.86 -24.00 -10.22
CA GLN A 148 10.00 -25.12 -9.84
C GLN A 148 8.72 -24.63 -9.16
N PRO A 149 7.55 -24.75 -9.81
CA PRO A 149 6.27 -24.35 -9.23
C PRO A 149 5.92 -25.05 -7.90
N SER A 150 6.42 -26.27 -7.68
CA SER A 150 6.18 -27.05 -6.46
C SER A 150 6.80 -26.46 -5.20
N ASP A 151 7.87 -25.69 -5.35
CA ASP A 151 8.57 -25.06 -4.23
C ASP A 151 8.00 -23.67 -3.92
N SER A 152 7.13 -23.15 -4.78
CA SER A 152 6.54 -21.81 -4.63
C SER A 152 5.46 -21.79 -3.53
N VAL A 153 5.53 -20.80 -2.65
CA VAL A 153 4.54 -20.57 -1.58
C VAL A 153 3.71 -19.35 -1.95
N MET A 154 2.91 -19.49 -3.00
CA MET A 154 1.92 -18.51 -3.44
C MET A 154 0.55 -19.15 -3.59
N ILE A 155 -0.50 -18.42 -3.21
CA ILE A 155 -1.89 -18.82 -3.46
C ILE A 155 -2.37 -18.13 -4.72
N TYR A 156 -2.56 -18.85 -5.81
CA TYR A 156 -3.04 -18.25 -7.05
C TYR A 156 -4.56 -18.00 -7.00
N PRO A 157 -5.07 -17.02 -7.77
CA PRO A 157 -6.51 -16.79 -7.90
C PRO A 157 -7.15 -17.93 -8.72
N ASN A 158 -7.37 -19.07 -8.07
CA ASN A 158 -7.97 -20.27 -8.64
C ASN A 158 -9.16 -20.74 -7.78
N SER A 159 -9.92 -21.73 -8.25
CA SER A 159 -11.06 -22.29 -7.51
C SER A 159 -10.65 -23.13 -6.28
N ALA A 160 -9.38 -23.54 -6.19
CA ALA A 160 -8.84 -24.29 -5.07
C ALA A 160 -8.32 -23.39 -3.92
N LYS A 161 -8.36 -22.07 -4.11
CA LYS A 161 -7.86 -21.06 -3.17
C LYS A 161 -8.40 -21.20 -1.74
N ASP A 162 -9.67 -21.55 -1.59
CA ASP A 162 -10.26 -21.77 -0.25
C ASP A 162 -9.63 -22.96 0.48
N ARG A 163 -9.17 -23.97 -0.26
CA ARG A 163 -8.43 -25.08 0.30
C ARG A 163 -6.99 -24.66 0.64
N GLU A 164 -6.31 -23.99 -0.28
CA GLU A 164 -4.93 -23.52 -0.09
C GLU A 164 -4.79 -22.57 1.12
N THR A 165 -5.73 -21.65 1.29
CA THR A 165 -5.77 -20.72 2.45
C THR A 165 -6.01 -21.42 3.78
N SER A 166 -6.54 -22.65 3.77
CA SER A 166 -6.78 -23.46 4.97
C SER A 166 -5.57 -24.32 5.36
N GLU A 167 -4.53 -24.36 4.53
CA GLU A 167 -3.30 -25.11 4.76
C GLU A 167 -2.18 -24.22 5.33
N TYR A 168 -1.15 -24.84 5.89
CA TYR A 168 0.04 -24.12 6.38
C TYR A 168 0.83 -23.53 5.19
N PRO A 169 1.34 -22.28 5.27
CA PRO A 169 1.36 -21.36 6.41
C PRO A 169 0.13 -20.44 6.53
N TYR A 170 -0.76 -20.45 5.54
CA TYR A 170 -1.78 -19.41 5.35
C TYR A 170 -2.84 -19.40 6.43
N VAL A 171 -3.22 -20.57 6.95
CA VAL A 171 -4.13 -20.67 8.09
C VAL A 171 -3.69 -19.80 9.28
N GLU A 172 -2.37 -19.70 9.51
CA GLU A 172 -1.80 -18.87 10.56
C GLU A 172 -1.85 -17.37 10.22
N LEU A 173 -1.61 -17.02 8.95
CA LEU A 173 -1.67 -15.62 8.49
C LEU A 173 -3.11 -15.08 8.53
N PHE A 174 -4.10 -15.92 8.19
CA PHE A 174 -5.52 -15.58 8.29
C PHE A 174 -6.00 -15.49 9.75
N ARG A 175 -5.45 -16.31 10.66
CA ARG A 175 -5.68 -16.16 12.11
C ARG A 175 -5.18 -14.82 12.62
N ASP A 176 -3.97 -14.41 12.22
CA ASP A 176 -3.42 -13.09 12.57
C ASP A 176 -4.27 -11.95 12.01
N TYR A 177 -4.74 -12.08 10.77
CA TYR A 177 -5.63 -11.11 10.14
C TYR A 177 -6.94 -10.94 10.92
N ALA A 178 -7.62 -12.04 11.22
CA ALA A 178 -8.84 -12.02 12.02
C ALA A 178 -8.61 -11.39 13.40
N ALA A 179 -7.53 -11.79 14.09
CA ALA A 179 -7.19 -11.24 15.40
C ALA A 179 -6.88 -9.73 15.37
N ALA A 180 -6.26 -9.24 14.30
CA ALA A 180 -5.89 -7.84 14.16
C ALA A 180 -7.10 -6.93 13.86
N ILE A 181 -8.04 -7.40 13.02
CA ILE A 181 -9.17 -6.57 12.60
C ILE A 181 -10.38 -6.72 13.53
N CYS A 182 -10.70 -7.93 13.99
CA CYS A 182 -11.90 -8.23 14.78
C CYS A 182 -11.74 -7.87 16.25
N ARG A 183 -11.58 -6.57 16.53
CA ARG A 183 -11.43 -6.03 17.87
C ARG A 183 -12.08 -4.65 18.02
N PRO A 184 -12.45 -4.23 19.24
CA PRO A 184 -13.01 -2.90 19.47
C PRO A 184 -12.05 -1.76 19.08
N ASN A 185 -12.62 -0.60 18.74
CA ASN A 185 -11.89 0.62 18.37
C ASN A 185 -10.86 0.43 17.24
N SER A 186 -11.21 -0.39 16.24
CA SER A 186 -10.35 -0.72 15.09
C SER A 186 -10.90 -0.09 13.80
N VAL A 187 -10.00 0.39 12.95
CA VAL A 187 -10.34 0.89 11.62
C VAL A 187 -9.56 0.09 10.58
N LEU A 188 -10.28 -0.53 9.65
CA LEU A 188 -9.69 -1.16 8.47
C LEU A 188 -9.79 -0.21 7.29
N VAL A 189 -8.66 0.10 6.67
CA VAL A 189 -8.60 0.88 5.42
C VAL A 189 -8.20 -0.08 4.29
N THR A 190 -9.01 -0.16 3.25
CA THR A 190 -8.70 -0.93 2.04
C THR A 190 -8.39 0.03 0.90
N TYR A 191 -7.30 -0.22 0.17
CA TYR A 191 -6.92 0.56 -1.01
C TYR A 191 -6.73 -0.39 -2.21
N GLY A 192 -7.54 -0.22 -3.26
CA GLY A 192 -7.46 -1.05 -4.47
C GLY A 192 -7.89 -2.51 -4.29
N TYR A 193 -8.52 -2.87 -3.16
CA TYR A 193 -9.03 -4.21 -2.93
C TYR A 193 -10.39 -4.40 -3.59
N GLY A 194 -10.48 -5.34 -4.54
CA GLY A 194 -11.68 -5.57 -5.35
C GLY A 194 -12.75 -6.45 -4.71
N PHE A 195 -12.61 -6.87 -3.45
CA PHE A 195 -13.56 -7.74 -2.73
C PHE A 195 -13.85 -9.06 -3.47
N GLY A 196 -12.86 -9.60 -4.19
CA GLY A 196 -12.95 -10.89 -4.87
C GLY A 196 -12.72 -12.10 -3.95
N ASP A 197 -12.11 -11.89 -2.79
CA ASP A 197 -11.73 -12.98 -1.87
C ASP A 197 -12.78 -13.18 -0.78
N GLU A 198 -13.58 -14.24 -0.90
CA GLU A 198 -14.70 -14.49 0.01
C GLU A 198 -14.27 -14.68 1.47
N HIS A 199 -13.16 -15.38 1.72
CA HIS A 199 -12.65 -15.60 3.07
C HIS A 199 -12.17 -14.31 3.76
N ILE A 200 -11.54 -13.39 3.02
CA ILE A 200 -11.21 -12.04 3.52
C ILE A 200 -12.51 -11.30 3.82
N ASN A 201 -13.44 -11.28 2.87
CA ASN A 201 -14.71 -10.57 3.00
C ASN A 201 -15.54 -11.06 4.20
N ARG A 202 -15.57 -12.36 4.48
CA ARG A 202 -16.25 -12.94 5.66
C ARG A 202 -15.65 -12.39 6.96
N THR A 203 -14.32 -12.33 7.06
CA THR A 203 -13.64 -11.77 8.24
C THR A 203 -13.93 -10.27 8.39
N ILE A 204 -14.00 -9.49 7.29
CA ILE A 204 -14.40 -8.08 7.34
C ILE A 204 -15.86 -7.94 7.79
N ALA A 205 -16.76 -8.81 7.32
CA ALA A 205 -18.15 -8.82 7.77
C ALA A 205 -18.26 -9.11 9.28
N ASP A 206 -17.46 -10.05 9.79
CA ASP A 206 -17.35 -10.36 11.22
C ASP A 206 -16.81 -9.16 12.02
N MET A 207 -15.77 -8.47 11.51
CA MET A 207 -15.25 -7.23 12.11
C MET A 207 -16.36 -6.19 12.31
N LEU A 208 -17.20 -5.99 11.28
CA LEU A 208 -18.28 -5.00 11.31
C LEU A 208 -19.39 -5.36 12.29
N THR A 209 -19.46 -6.59 12.80
CA THR A 209 -20.39 -6.93 13.89
C THR A 209 -20.08 -6.19 15.20
N ILE A 210 -18.84 -5.74 15.38
CA ILE A 210 -18.37 -4.99 16.56
C ILE A 210 -18.72 -3.50 16.35
N PRO A 211 -19.58 -2.87 17.18
CA PRO A 211 -20.08 -1.52 16.90
C PRO A 211 -19.02 -0.41 16.80
N SER A 212 -17.88 -0.58 17.49
CA SER A 212 -16.78 0.40 17.50
C SER A 212 -15.79 0.24 16.33
N THR A 213 -16.07 -0.64 15.37
CA THR A 213 -15.20 -0.82 14.20
C THR A 213 -15.69 0.01 13.02
N HIS A 214 -14.75 0.40 12.15
CA HIS A 214 -15.05 1.16 10.94
C HIS A 214 -14.26 0.61 9.75
N LEU A 215 -14.89 0.60 8.58
CA LEU A 215 -14.29 0.20 7.31
C LEU A 215 -14.22 1.41 6.37
N VAL A 216 -13.04 1.75 5.90
CA VAL A 216 -12.82 2.76 4.85
C VAL A 216 -12.43 2.04 3.57
N ILE A 217 -13.23 2.18 2.52
CA ILE A 217 -13.00 1.55 1.23
C ILE A 217 -12.57 2.62 0.23
N ILE A 218 -11.33 2.53 -0.25
CA ILE A 218 -10.78 3.36 -1.32
C ILE A 218 -10.57 2.46 -2.55
N SER A 219 -11.24 2.77 -3.65
CA SER A 219 -11.13 1.99 -4.89
C SER A 219 -11.23 2.88 -6.11
N PHE A 220 -10.49 2.53 -7.17
CA PHE A 220 -10.59 3.22 -8.46
C PHE A 220 -11.96 3.02 -9.12
N GLY A 221 -12.58 1.85 -8.91
CA GLY A 221 -13.90 1.52 -9.42
C GLY A 221 -14.56 0.37 -8.64
N ASP A 222 -15.77 0.01 -9.06
CA ASP A 222 -16.51 -1.15 -8.56
C ASP A 222 -16.90 -2.07 -9.72
N GLU A 223 -15.89 -2.54 -10.43
CA GLU A 223 -16.07 -3.45 -11.57
C GLU A 223 -16.72 -4.76 -11.09
N GLY A 224 -17.85 -5.11 -11.70
CA GLY A 224 -18.65 -6.28 -11.28
C GLY A 224 -19.50 -6.06 -10.02
N GLY A 225 -19.55 -4.83 -9.48
CA GLY A 225 -20.46 -4.47 -8.38
C GLY A 225 -20.20 -5.20 -7.07
N ARG A 226 -18.99 -5.74 -6.86
CA ARG A 226 -18.64 -6.57 -5.70
C ARG A 226 -18.58 -5.75 -4.43
N ILE A 227 -18.03 -4.53 -4.49
CA ILE A 227 -17.95 -3.61 -3.34
C ILE A 227 -19.37 -3.21 -2.93
N SER A 228 -20.19 -2.79 -3.90
CA SER A 228 -21.60 -2.45 -3.66
C SER A 228 -22.39 -3.63 -3.09
N SER A 229 -22.15 -4.84 -3.59
CA SER A 229 -22.82 -6.07 -3.12
C SER A 229 -22.42 -6.41 -1.69
N PHE A 230 -21.12 -6.32 -1.37
CA PHE A 230 -20.61 -6.50 -0.01
C PHE A 230 -21.24 -5.50 0.96
N CYS A 231 -21.26 -4.22 0.62
CA CYS A 231 -21.82 -3.18 1.48
C CYS A 231 -23.34 -3.36 1.71
N LYS A 232 -24.08 -3.76 0.67
CA LYS A 232 -25.52 -4.09 0.78
C LYS A 232 -25.75 -5.31 1.67
N HIS A 233 -24.93 -6.35 1.51
CA HIS A 233 -25.02 -7.58 2.28
C HIS A 233 -24.76 -7.37 3.77
N VAL A 234 -23.71 -6.63 4.13
CA VAL A 234 -23.37 -6.38 5.54
C VAL A 234 -24.37 -5.41 6.20
N GLY A 235 -24.94 -4.47 5.44
CA GLY A 235 -26.03 -3.60 5.89
C GLY A 235 -25.66 -2.52 6.92
N ARG A 236 -24.38 -2.37 7.27
CA ARG A 236 -23.89 -1.46 8.34
C ARG A 236 -23.35 -0.15 7.80
N LYS A 237 -24.20 0.61 7.12
CA LYS A 237 -23.79 1.86 6.42
C LYS A 237 -23.07 2.88 7.33
N ALA A 238 -23.43 2.97 8.61
CA ALA A 238 -22.81 3.91 9.54
C ALA A 238 -21.33 3.58 9.86
N GLN A 239 -20.92 2.32 9.67
CA GLN A 239 -19.56 1.83 9.92
C GLN A 239 -18.72 1.73 8.63
N ILE A 240 -19.23 2.23 7.50
CA ILE A 240 -18.57 2.11 6.20
C ILE A 240 -18.45 3.49 5.54
N SER A 241 -17.22 3.88 5.22
CA SER A 241 -16.90 5.03 4.37
C SER A 241 -16.48 4.53 2.99
N LEU A 242 -17.15 5.00 1.94
CA LEU A 242 -16.90 4.62 0.55
C LEU A 242 -16.30 5.79 -0.23
N LEU A 243 -15.10 5.58 -0.77
CA LEU A 243 -14.35 6.51 -1.62
C LEU A 243 -14.05 5.78 -2.94
N ILE A 244 -15.03 5.76 -3.84
CA ILE A 244 -14.94 5.05 -5.12
C ILE A 244 -14.86 6.04 -6.27
N GLY A 245 -13.96 5.79 -7.22
CA GLY A 245 -13.85 6.50 -8.47
C GLY A 245 -12.41 6.90 -8.77
N PRO A 246 -12.10 7.26 -10.03
CA PRO A 246 -10.74 7.63 -10.43
C PRO A 246 -10.11 8.71 -9.57
N HIS A 247 -10.92 9.68 -9.12
CA HIS A 247 -10.47 10.76 -8.25
C HIS A 247 -9.90 10.28 -6.90
N PHE A 248 -10.55 9.32 -6.26
CA PHE A 248 -10.14 8.80 -4.95
C PHE A 248 -9.19 7.61 -5.05
N GLY A 249 -9.31 6.81 -6.11
CA GLY A 249 -8.47 5.64 -6.34
C GLY A 249 -7.16 5.94 -7.06
N ASN A 250 -6.96 7.15 -7.58
CA ASN A 250 -5.69 7.58 -8.13
C ASN A 250 -4.73 7.95 -7.00
N MET A 251 -3.59 7.24 -6.90
CA MET A 251 -2.61 7.42 -5.83
C MET A 251 -2.04 8.84 -5.76
N PRO A 252 -1.59 9.48 -6.87
CA PRO A 252 -1.23 10.90 -6.91
C PRO A 252 -2.26 11.80 -6.21
N THR A 253 -3.49 11.80 -6.71
CA THR A 253 -4.55 12.65 -6.16
C THR A 253 -4.81 12.37 -4.68
N LEU A 254 -4.82 11.10 -4.27
CA LEU A 254 -5.07 10.70 -2.88
C LEU A 254 -3.98 11.20 -1.93
N VAL A 255 -2.71 10.99 -2.28
CA VAL A 255 -1.56 11.35 -1.43
C VAL A 255 -1.39 12.86 -1.34
N GLU A 256 -1.52 13.57 -2.46
CA GLU A 256 -1.28 15.02 -2.52
C GLU A 256 -2.37 15.83 -1.81
N ASN A 257 -3.63 15.40 -1.92
CA ASN A 257 -4.78 16.21 -1.52
C ASN A 257 -5.52 15.71 -0.28
N TYR A 258 -5.45 14.42 0.05
CA TYR A 258 -6.31 13.81 1.08
C TYR A 258 -5.57 13.19 2.25
N LEU A 259 -4.40 12.58 1.99
CA LEU A 259 -3.64 11.96 3.06
C LEU A 259 -2.89 13.00 3.88
N PRO A 260 -2.74 12.78 5.21
CA PRO A 260 -1.92 13.67 6.02
C PRO A 260 -0.50 13.64 5.49
N LYS A 261 0.03 14.84 5.17
CA LYS A 261 1.44 14.98 4.85
C LYS A 261 2.24 14.56 6.08
N PRO A 262 3.25 13.69 5.93
CA PRO A 262 4.08 13.30 7.05
C PRO A 262 4.62 14.57 7.70
N ALA A 263 4.41 14.75 9.01
CA ALA A 263 4.92 15.93 9.74
C ALA A 263 6.46 16.05 9.65
N ILE A 264 7.11 14.97 9.19
CA ILE A 264 8.53 14.92 8.89
C ILE A 264 8.76 15.39 7.44
N ASP A 265 8.57 16.69 7.19
CA ASP A 265 8.99 17.37 5.95
C ASP A 265 10.53 17.37 5.75
N ARG A 266 11.26 16.88 6.77
CA ARG A 266 12.66 16.44 6.64
C ARG A 266 12.81 15.20 5.75
N ILE A 267 11.77 14.41 5.50
CA ILE A 267 11.87 13.15 4.74
C ILE A 267 11.99 13.40 3.24
N THR A 268 11.30 14.39 2.67
CA THR A 268 11.51 14.73 1.25
C THR A 268 12.96 15.13 1.00
N ILE A 269 13.52 15.96 1.88
CA ILE A 269 14.95 16.34 1.85
C ILE A 269 15.86 15.11 2.03
N ARG A 270 15.54 14.24 2.99
CA ARG A 270 16.37 13.07 3.34
C ARG A 270 16.23 11.92 2.34
N GLN A 271 15.09 11.76 1.69
CA GLN A 271 14.85 10.81 0.61
C GLN A 271 15.62 11.25 -0.63
N THR A 272 15.58 12.53 -0.97
CA THR A 272 16.44 13.10 -2.03
C THR A 272 17.92 12.91 -1.71
N GLU A 273 18.35 13.10 -0.46
CA GLU A 273 19.72 12.78 -0.02
C GLU A 273 20.04 11.27 -0.06
N LEU A 274 19.11 10.40 0.33
CA LEU A 274 19.30 8.94 0.32
C LEU A 274 19.34 8.38 -1.09
N LEU A 275 18.51 8.89 -2.00
CA LEU A 275 18.52 8.55 -3.42
C LEU A 275 19.83 9.03 -4.08
N ARG A 276 20.27 10.27 -3.78
CA ARG A 276 21.55 10.81 -4.25
C ARG A 276 22.75 10.00 -3.72
N ASN A 277 22.73 9.62 -2.44
CA ASN A 277 23.78 8.80 -1.82
C ASN A 277 23.81 7.35 -2.32
N ARG A 278 22.73 6.88 -2.95
CA ARG A 278 22.65 5.55 -3.60
C ARG A 278 23.04 5.58 -5.08
N GLY A 279 23.50 6.73 -5.61
CA GLY A 279 23.95 6.87 -7.00
C GLY A 279 22.81 7.06 -8.01
N TRP A 280 21.59 7.36 -7.54
CA TRP A 280 20.47 7.69 -8.41
C TRP A 280 20.43 9.21 -8.61
N GLU A 281 20.98 9.69 -9.73
CA GLU A 281 20.80 11.10 -10.11
C GLU A 281 19.45 11.26 -10.81
N PRO A 282 18.60 12.21 -10.37
CA PRO A 282 17.48 12.65 -11.20
C PRO A 282 18.07 13.17 -12.50
N SER A 283 17.59 12.68 -13.64
CA SER A 283 17.99 13.18 -14.95
C SER A 283 17.77 14.69 -14.99
N SER A 284 18.86 15.47 -14.92
CA SER A 284 18.80 16.90 -15.16
C SER A 284 18.40 17.10 -16.61
N HIS A 285 17.16 17.51 -16.85
CA HIS A 285 16.86 18.25 -18.07
C HIS A 285 17.74 19.49 -18.03
N LYS A 286 18.83 19.47 -18.82
CA LYS A 286 19.56 20.67 -19.17
C LYS A 286 18.68 21.40 -20.18
N ASP A 287 17.98 22.42 -19.73
CA ASP A 287 17.60 23.50 -20.61
C ASP A 287 18.88 24.25 -20.97
N GLU A 288 19.42 23.97 -22.15
CA GLU A 288 20.35 24.85 -22.83
C GLU A 288 19.53 26.06 -23.32
N GLU A 289 19.59 27.17 -22.61
CA GLU A 289 19.29 28.50 -23.17
C GLU A 289 20.47 29.45 -22.91
N ASP A 290 21.28 29.57 -23.96
CA ASP A 290 21.81 30.79 -24.58
C ASP A 290 22.67 31.78 -23.76
N GLU A 291 24.00 31.59 -23.89
CA GLU A 291 24.92 32.71 -24.14
C GLU A 291 24.86 33.09 -25.63
N ALA A 292 24.21 34.21 -25.97
CA ALA A 292 24.55 35.11 -27.09
C ALA A 292 23.70 36.39 -27.08
#